data_AF-A0A5E4S8Q1-F1
#
_entry.id   AF-A0A5E4S8Q1-F1
#
_cell.length_a   1.000
_cell.length_b   1.000
_cell.length_c   1.000
_cell.angle_alpha   90.00
_cell.angle_beta   90.00
_cell.angle_gamma   90.00
#
_symmetry.space_group_name_H-M   'P 1'
#
loop_
_entity.id
_entity.type
_entity.pdbx_description
1 polymer ?
#
loop_
_entity_poly.entity_id
_entity_poly.type
_entity_poly.pdbx_seq_one_letter_code
_entity_poly.pdbx_strand_id
1 'polypeptide(L)'
;MPPSRDRGSGAQRSLFNAFPTGWGVRFPNPHDGLRNFPGFPRVQIRPTDTLWATNANDHHAMTTPDFPPSPQGAAPDLPPSSQPQQRIDDEPMRLITSFNDVFVVVASALLMFGTVWLTHSLAPWITALVCAAVLWGLSEVFVRRRRMALPALVYCFGFIAAFASVGFIGIQATGHGFGASEHIPPEAEGLALGAQVLLSLFASYAGIAIGTVLYWRRFRVPVTLAMGIGAVVSLTWLFVVILGDNLIDAMRAVTIVAGLAIFVWALRWDVRDPKRTTFRSDVAFWLHLLAACMVTHPIFWALMPEHSAAAIAFFVLLTGISLAIDRRALMMSSLLYVITAMLNLLVTSEDTHALAVVAVVVGGALLLLSALWHPSRAAVLKLVPAGWRARLPH
;
A
#
# COMPACT_ATOMS: atom_id res chain seq x y z
N MET A 1 -38.43 60.17 -22.22
CA MET A 1 -37.07 60.46 -21.71
C MET A 1 -36.44 59.15 -21.26
N PRO A 2 -35.16 58.86 -21.61
CA PRO A 2 -34.29 57.89 -20.95
C PRO A 2 -33.50 58.57 -19.78
N PRO A 3 -32.55 57.93 -19.04
CA PRO A 3 -32.00 56.57 -19.06
C PRO A 3 -32.32 55.79 -17.73
N SER A 4 -31.50 55.02 -16.98
CA SER A 4 -30.05 54.69 -16.97
C SER A 4 -29.66 53.41 -16.17
N ARG A 5 -28.40 52.98 -16.43
CA ARG A 5 -27.47 52.04 -15.74
C ARG A 5 -27.08 52.44 -14.28
N ASP A 6 -26.31 51.69 -13.46
CA ASP A 6 -25.56 50.41 -13.61
C ASP A 6 -25.35 49.63 -12.26
N ARG A 7 -24.53 48.56 -12.29
CA ARG A 7 -24.12 47.62 -11.20
C ARG A 7 -23.52 48.25 -9.92
N GLY A 8 -23.50 47.48 -8.83
CA GLY A 8 -22.57 47.66 -7.70
C GLY A 8 -22.54 46.48 -6.71
N SER A 9 -21.41 45.78 -6.59
CA SER A 9 -21.23 44.58 -5.74
C SER A 9 -20.72 44.88 -4.33
N GLY A 10 -21.12 44.07 -3.31
CA GLY A 10 -20.25 43.80 -2.15
C GLY A 10 -20.91 43.66 -0.78
N ALA A 11 -21.43 42.47 -0.44
CA ALA A 11 -21.83 42.14 0.93
C ALA A 11 -21.82 40.61 1.21
N GLN A 12 -20.63 40.03 1.47
CA GLN A 12 -20.54 38.65 1.97
C GLN A 12 -19.36 38.49 2.95
N ARG A 13 -19.56 38.95 4.19
CA ARG A 13 -18.67 38.72 5.34
C ARG A 13 -19.51 38.52 6.62
N SER A 14 -18.86 37.94 7.63
CA SER A 14 -19.38 37.60 8.98
C SER A 14 -20.63 36.71 9.03
N LEU A 15 -20.43 35.40 9.18
CA LEU A 15 -21.28 34.54 10.03
C LEU A 15 -20.57 33.25 10.51
N PHE A 16 -19.25 33.31 10.73
CA PHE A 16 -18.47 32.24 11.37
C PHE A 16 -17.49 32.86 12.36
N ASN A 17 -17.88 32.93 13.64
CA ASN A 17 -17.03 33.48 14.69
C ASN A 17 -17.40 32.91 16.08
N ALA A 18 -17.19 31.60 16.28
CA ALA A 18 -17.42 30.93 17.56
C ALA A 18 -16.63 29.61 17.69
N PHE A 19 -15.35 29.68 18.08
CA PHE A 19 -14.65 28.67 18.91
C PHE A 19 -13.36 29.32 19.49
N PRO A 20 -12.91 28.96 20.71
CA PRO A 20 -11.91 29.75 21.44
C PRO A 20 -10.45 29.40 21.13
N THR A 21 -9.57 30.36 21.41
CA THR A 21 -8.10 30.27 21.33
C THR A 21 -7.51 29.35 22.41
N GLY A 22 -6.45 28.57 22.11
CA GLY A 22 -5.88 27.65 23.10
C GLY A 22 -4.42 27.16 22.99
N TRP A 23 -3.69 27.39 21.88
CA TRP A 23 -2.29 26.91 21.76
C TRP A 23 -1.37 27.94 21.11
N GLY A 24 -0.40 28.46 21.87
CA GLY A 24 0.56 29.45 21.40
C GLY A 24 1.94 28.86 21.08
N VAL A 25 2.31 28.82 19.80
CA VAL A 25 3.69 28.55 19.35
C VAL A 25 4.20 29.80 18.62
N ARG A 26 5.27 30.40 19.12
CA ARG A 26 5.82 31.67 18.62
C ARG A 26 6.95 31.40 17.61
N PHE A 27 6.67 31.61 16.33
CA PHE A 27 7.68 31.56 15.26
C PHE A 27 8.49 32.88 15.19
N PRO A 28 9.81 32.85 14.92
CA PRO A 28 10.58 34.03 14.55
C PRO A 28 10.21 34.53 13.14
N ASN A 29 10.12 35.86 12.96
CA ASN A 29 9.80 36.48 11.67
C ASN A 29 11.11 36.86 10.91
N PRO A 30 11.25 36.60 9.59
CA PRO A 30 12.54 36.69 8.90
C PRO A 30 12.78 38.06 8.25
N HIS A 31 13.36 39.01 8.99
CA HIS A 31 13.88 40.26 8.42
C HIS A 31 15.22 40.67 9.06
N ASP A 32 16.31 40.08 8.55
CA ASP A 32 17.59 40.77 8.36
C ASP A 32 18.28 40.12 7.16
N GLY A 33 18.91 40.90 6.28
CA GLY A 33 19.22 40.41 4.94
C GLY A 33 20.42 41.00 4.21
N LEU A 34 20.89 40.20 3.26
CA LEU A 34 21.68 40.57 2.07
C LEU A 34 23.08 41.17 2.30
N ARG A 35 24.12 40.46 1.81
CA ARG A 35 25.14 41.01 0.88
C ARG A 35 26.03 39.93 0.25
N ASN A 36 25.73 39.65 -1.02
CA ASN A 36 26.65 39.63 -2.18
C ASN A 36 27.91 38.72 -2.27
N PHE A 37 27.89 37.93 -3.35
CA PHE A 37 28.99 37.70 -4.34
C PHE A 37 30.07 36.61 -4.08
N PRO A 38 30.79 36.15 -5.15
CA PRO A 38 31.09 34.71 -5.31
C PRO A 38 32.58 34.32 -5.27
N GLY A 39 32.85 33.02 -5.14
CA GLY A 39 34.16 32.42 -5.42
C GLY A 39 34.21 30.90 -5.19
N PHE A 40 34.73 30.15 -6.17
CA PHE A 40 35.26 28.79 -5.99
C PHE A 40 36.73 28.89 -5.54
N PRO A 41 37.29 27.96 -4.73
CA PRO A 41 37.64 26.63 -5.26
C PRO A 41 37.41 25.43 -4.31
N ARG A 42 37.65 24.23 -4.85
CA ARG A 42 37.73 22.96 -4.09
C ARG A 42 39.03 22.88 -3.29
N VAL A 43 39.01 22.13 -2.19
CA VAL A 43 40.21 21.53 -1.57
C VAL A 43 40.02 20.02 -1.45
N GLN A 44 41.11 19.27 -1.60
CA GLN A 44 41.18 17.81 -1.76
C GLN A 44 42.10 17.25 -0.66
N ILE A 45 41.68 16.17 0.04
CA ILE A 45 42.38 15.71 1.26
C ILE A 45 42.75 14.22 1.18
N ARG A 46 44.06 13.93 1.25
CA ARG A 46 44.73 12.65 1.58
C ARG A 46 46.27 12.87 1.49
N PRO A 47 47.11 12.12 2.23
CA PRO A 47 47.06 11.75 3.65
C PRO A 47 48.43 12.01 4.35
N THR A 48 48.81 11.19 5.35
CA THR A 48 50.12 10.98 6.03
C THR A 48 50.55 11.87 7.23
N ASP A 49 50.28 11.36 8.43
CA ASP A 49 51.25 10.79 9.40
C ASP A 49 52.31 11.65 10.16
N THR A 50 52.16 11.61 11.50
CA THR A 50 53.18 11.46 12.57
C THR A 50 53.93 12.67 13.19
N LEU A 51 54.45 12.38 14.41
CA LEU A 51 55.45 13.07 15.24
C LEU A 51 55.02 14.27 16.11
N TRP A 52 54.85 14.00 17.42
CA TRP A 52 55.69 14.59 18.49
C TRP A 52 55.64 13.72 19.76
N ALA A 53 56.76 13.66 20.51
CA ALA A 53 56.85 12.96 21.81
C ALA A 53 58.02 13.49 22.64
N THR A 54 57.78 13.78 23.92
CA THR A 54 58.74 14.21 24.97
C THR A 54 58.04 14.18 26.34
N ASN A 55 58.70 14.14 27.51
CA ASN A 55 59.92 13.44 27.97
C ASN A 55 60.08 13.71 29.49
N ALA A 56 60.45 12.72 30.32
CA ALA A 56 61.12 12.91 31.63
C ALA A 56 61.53 11.56 32.28
N ASN A 57 62.67 11.54 32.97
CA ASN A 57 63.15 10.49 33.88
C ASN A 57 63.50 11.14 35.25
N ASP A 58 63.58 10.36 36.34
CA ASP A 58 64.88 10.05 36.99
C ASP A 58 64.80 9.19 38.29
N HIS A 59 65.84 8.36 38.46
CA HIS A 59 66.42 7.66 39.64
C HIS A 59 65.53 7.25 40.86
N HIS A 60 65.57 6.00 41.37
CA HIS A 60 66.70 5.40 42.13
C HIS A 60 66.47 3.92 42.56
N ALA A 61 67.51 3.30 43.16
CA ALA A 61 67.55 2.07 44.00
C ALA A 61 67.60 0.69 43.30
N MET A 62 67.91 -0.38 44.07
CA MET A 62 68.61 -1.59 43.59
C MET A 62 68.30 -2.89 44.39
N THR A 63 68.42 -4.05 43.72
CA THR A 63 68.56 -5.46 44.23
C THR A 63 67.33 -6.24 44.74
N THR A 64 67.52 -7.58 44.82
CA THR A 64 66.62 -8.68 45.29
C THR A 64 65.64 -9.25 44.23
N PRO A 65 65.34 -10.57 44.22
CA PRO A 65 65.60 -11.38 43.01
C PRO A 65 64.42 -12.18 42.44
N ASP A 66 64.71 -13.01 41.43
CA ASP A 66 63.76 -13.76 40.60
C ASP A 66 62.71 -14.59 41.35
N PHE A 67 61.46 -14.48 40.89
CA PHE A 67 60.40 -15.46 41.12
C PHE A 67 59.97 -16.06 39.76
N PRO A 68 59.80 -17.40 39.65
CA PRO A 68 59.31 -18.01 38.42
C PRO A 68 57.84 -17.64 38.16
N PRO A 69 57.40 -17.57 36.90
CA PRO A 69 56.03 -17.18 36.57
C PRO A 69 55.02 -18.22 37.08
N SER A 70 53.97 -17.73 37.75
CA SER A 70 52.82 -18.54 38.16
C SER A 70 52.22 -19.26 36.96
N PRO A 71 51.87 -20.56 37.06
CA PRO A 71 51.16 -21.25 35.99
C PRO A 71 49.81 -20.55 35.77
N GLN A 72 49.57 -20.08 34.54
CA GLN A 72 48.31 -19.47 34.17
C GLN A 72 47.20 -20.52 34.30
N GLY A 73 46.34 -20.37 35.31
CA GLY A 73 45.17 -21.22 35.47
C GLY A 73 44.31 -21.10 34.21
N ALA A 74 43.99 -22.24 33.60
CA ALA A 74 43.21 -22.27 32.36
C ALA A 74 41.88 -21.53 32.56
N ALA A 75 41.66 -20.46 31.79
CA ALA A 75 40.36 -19.84 31.72
C ALA A 75 39.36 -20.88 31.20
N PRO A 76 38.19 -21.08 31.86
CA PRO A 76 37.16 -21.95 31.31
C PRO A 76 36.75 -21.45 29.94
N ASP A 77 36.68 -22.35 28.95
CA ASP A 77 36.22 -22.03 27.60
C ASP A 77 34.79 -21.47 27.68
N LEU A 78 34.67 -20.15 27.61
CA LEU A 78 33.39 -19.49 27.43
C LEU A 78 32.84 -19.96 26.07
N PRO A 79 31.67 -20.62 26.02
CA PRO A 79 31.08 -21.00 24.75
C PRO A 79 30.91 -19.73 23.90
N PRO A 80 31.18 -19.79 22.58
CA PRO A 80 31.19 -18.60 21.72
C PRO A 80 29.90 -17.83 21.93
N SER A 81 30.04 -16.56 22.30
CA SER A 81 28.92 -15.75 22.79
C SER A 81 27.77 -15.84 21.79
N SER A 82 26.63 -16.36 22.27
CA SER A 82 25.43 -16.47 21.47
C SER A 82 24.99 -15.06 21.12
N GLN A 83 25.42 -14.59 19.93
CA GLN A 83 24.84 -13.44 19.27
C GLN A 83 23.33 -13.63 19.39
N PRO A 84 22.58 -12.65 19.95
CA PRO A 84 21.16 -12.84 20.22
C PRO A 84 20.51 -13.23 18.91
N GLN A 85 20.07 -14.49 18.81
CA GLN A 85 19.61 -15.13 17.57
C GLN A 85 18.48 -14.26 17.02
N GLN A 86 18.81 -13.38 16.08
CA GLN A 86 17.93 -12.30 15.67
C GLN A 86 16.67 -12.94 15.10
N ARG A 87 15.58 -12.91 15.87
CA ARG A 87 14.46 -13.81 15.62
C ARG A 87 13.86 -13.45 14.26
N ILE A 88 13.97 -14.37 13.30
CA ILE A 88 13.57 -14.17 11.91
C ILE A 88 12.04 -14.32 11.76
N ASP A 89 11.31 -13.66 12.67
CA ASP A 89 9.85 -13.52 12.74
C ASP A 89 9.42 -12.05 12.44
N ASP A 90 10.34 -11.09 12.48
CA ASP A 90 10.08 -9.70 12.10
C ASP A 90 9.90 -9.58 10.57
N GLU A 91 8.64 -9.49 10.12
CA GLU A 91 8.28 -9.33 8.70
C GLU A 91 9.01 -8.10 8.10
N PRO A 92 9.95 -8.25 7.13
CA PRO A 92 10.88 -7.19 6.73
C PRO A 92 10.25 -6.08 5.87
N MET A 93 8.92 -5.92 5.92
CA MET A 93 8.17 -4.84 5.30
C MET A 93 8.17 -3.59 6.18
N ARG A 94 9.33 -2.91 6.27
CA ARG A 94 9.41 -1.50 6.70
C ARG A 94 8.72 -0.61 5.66
N LEU A 95 7.39 -0.62 5.61
CA LEU A 95 6.59 0.15 4.66
C LEU A 95 6.80 1.66 4.85
N ILE A 96 7.03 2.09 6.10
CA ILE A 96 7.44 3.45 6.48
C ILE A 96 8.89 3.36 6.96
N THR A 97 9.85 3.52 6.05
CA THR A 97 11.29 3.53 6.39
C THR A 97 11.75 4.86 6.99
N SER A 98 11.10 5.97 6.63
CA SER A 98 11.44 7.31 7.09
C SER A 98 10.25 8.27 6.97
N PHE A 99 10.20 9.30 7.82
CA PHE A 99 9.32 10.47 7.64
C PHE A 99 9.45 11.12 6.24
N ASN A 100 10.66 11.04 5.65
CA ASN A 100 10.95 11.49 4.30
C ASN A 100 10.10 10.78 3.23
N ASP A 101 9.70 9.52 3.44
CA ASP A 101 8.85 8.77 2.49
C ASP A 101 7.43 9.37 2.42
N VAL A 102 6.90 9.82 3.56
CA VAL A 102 5.60 10.49 3.66
C VAL A 102 5.66 11.88 3.02
N PHE A 103 6.71 12.66 3.30
CA PHE A 103 6.91 13.97 2.67
C PHE A 103 6.97 13.88 1.14
N VAL A 104 7.73 12.91 0.60
CA VAL A 104 7.80 12.64 -0.84
C VAL A 104 6.42 12.34 -1.43
N VAL A 105 5.60 11.52 -0.76
CA VAL A 105 4.24 11.22 -1.24
C VAL A 105 3.33 12.42 -1.19
N VAL A 106 3.30 13.21 -0.11
CA VAL A 106 2.47 14.43 -0.04
C VAL A 106 2.87 15.44 -1.11
N ALA A 107 4.17 15.70 -1.29
CA ALA A 107 4.68 16.57 -2.35
C ALA A 107 4.31 16.06 -3.75
N SER A 108 4.37 14.74 -3.98
CA SER A 108 3.97 14.14 -5.25
C SER A 108 2.46 14.20 -5.51
N ALA A 109 1.62 14.07 -4.47
CA ALA A 109 0.17 14.18 -4.60
C ALA A 109 -0.25 15.61 -4.98
N LEU A 110 0.40 16.62 -4.38
CA LEU A 110 0.23 18.02 -4.77
C LEU A 110 0.71 18.28 -6.21
N LEU A 111 1.82 17.69 -6.64
CA LEU A 111 2.29 17.76 -8.02
C LEU A 111 1.31 17.10 -9.01
N MET A 112 0.74 15.95 -8.66
CA MET A 112 -0.27 15.27 -9.48
C MET A 112 -1.57 16.06 -9.57
N PHE A 113 -2.06 16.63 -8.45
CA PHE A 113 -3.20 17.53 -8.44
C PHE A 113 -2.96 18.75 -9.34
N GLY A 114 -1.82 19.42 -9.19
CA GLY A 114 -1.43 20.55 -10.04
C GLY A 114 -1.27 20.17 -11.52
N THR A 115 -0.80 18.95 -11.82
CA THR A 115 -0.69 18.43 -13.19
C THR A 115 -2.07 18.24 -13.81
N VAL A 116 -3.00 17.56 -13.13
CA VAL A 116 -4.38 17.37 -13.59
C VAL A 116 -5.09 18.70 -13.76
N TRP A 117 -4.92 19.63 -12.82
CA TRP A 117 -5.52 20.97 -12.90
C TRP A 117 -4.98 21.77 -14.10
N LEU A 118 -3.65 21.83 -14.27
CA LEU A 118 -3.04 22.57 -15.39
C LEU A 118 -3.37 21.96 -16.76
N THR A 119 -3.71 20.68 -16.82
CA THR A 119 -4.09 19.96 -18.04
C THR A 119 -5.60 19.74 -18.20
N HIS A 120 -6.45 20.38 -17.37
CA HIS A 120 -7.91 20.19 -17.44
C HIS A 120 -8.54 20.62 -18.78
N SER A 121 -7.83 21.46 -19.54
CA SER A 121 -8.23 21.99 -20.85
C SER A 121 -7.75 21.14 -22.03
N LEU A 122 -6.91 20.13 -21.77
CA LEU A 122 -6.51 19.12 -22.76
C LEU A 122 -7.54 17.99 -22.79
N ALA A 123 -7.51 17.19 -23.86
CA ALA A 123 -8.34 15.97 -23.89
C ALA A 123 -7.91 15.03 -22.74
N PRO A 124 -8.86 14.45 -21.95
CA PRO A 124 -8.60 13.55 -20.83
C PRO A 124 -7.53 12.47 -21.04
N TRP A 125 -7.39 11.93 -22.26
CA TRP A 125 -6.37 10.94 -22.58
C TRP A 125 -4.95 11.53 -22.68
N ILE A 126 -4.80 12.78 -23.13
CA ILE A 126 -3.54 13.51 -23.09
C ILE A 126 -3.18 13.79 -21.63
N THR A 127 -4.13 14.27 -20.84
CA THR A 127 -3.99 14.48 -19.39
C THR A 127 -3.55 13.20 -18.66
N ALA A 128 -4.16 12.07 -19.01
CA ALA A 128 -3.78 10.75 -18.52
C ALA A 128 -2.33 10.36 -18.90
N LEU A 129 -1.92 10.57 -20.15
CA LEU A 129 -0.55 10.31 -20.61
C LEU A 129 0.49 11.24 -19.95
N VAL A 130 0.17 12.52 -19.75
CA VAL A 130 1.02 13.47 -19.02
C VAL A 130 1.17 13.02 -17.56
N CYS A 131 0.07 12.64 -16.90
CA CYS A 131 0.10 12.07 -15.55
C CYS A 131 0.97 10.81 -15.46
N ALA A 132 0.84 9.89 -16.42
CA ALA A 132 1.66 8.68 -16.49
C ALA A 132 3.15 9.02 -16.70
N ALA A 133 3.48 10.01 -17.54
CA ALA A 133 4.86 10.45 -17.77
C ALA A 133 5.48 11.09 -16.51
N VAL A 134 4.75 11.92 -15.77
CA VAL A 134 5.18 12.49 -14.48
C VAL A 134 5.45 11.38 -13.47
N LEU A 135 4.51 10.43 -13.31
CA LEU A 135 4.66 9.30 -12.37
C LEU A 135 5.81 8.35 -12.76
N TRP A 136 6.08 8.15 -14.05
CA TRP A 136 7.25 7.42 -14.53
C TRP A 136 8.57 8.14 -14.17
N GLY A 137 8.63 9.46 -14.36
CA GLY A 137 9.77 10.29 -13.97
C GLY A 137 10.03 10.26 -12.46
N LEU A 138 8.99 10.41 -11.65
CA LEU A 138 9.05 10.25 -10.20
C LEU A 138 9.53 8.84 -9.80
N SER A 139 9.06 7.81 -10.49
CA SER A 139 9.47 6.42 -10.23
C SER A 139 10.95 6.16 -10.57
N GLU A 140 11.47 6.74 -11.65
CA GLU A 140 12.90 6.65 -12.00
C GLU A 140 13.81 7.31 -10.95
N VAL A 141 13.33 8.33 -10.23
CA VAL A 141 14.07 8.97 -9.13
C VAL A 141 13.86 8.26 -7.79
N PHE A 142 12.63 8.17 -7.31
CA PHE A 142 12.34 7.75 -5.94
C PHE A 142 12.28 6.22 -5.77
N VAL A 143 11.75 5.49 -6.77
CA VAL A 143 11.66 4.03 -6.71
C VAL A 143 12.96 3.40 -7.20
N ARG A 144 13.45 3.77 -8.38
CA ARG A 144 14.62 3.10 -8.98
C ARG A 144 15.96 3.51 -8.35
N ARG A 145 16.18 4.80 -8.08
CA ARG A 145 17.44 5.30 -7.50
C ARG A 145 17.40 5.35 -5.97
N ARG A 146 16.34 5.88 -5.36
CA ARG A 146 16.23 5.99 -3.88
C ARG A 146 15.62 4.76 -3.18
N ARG A 147 15.03 3.80 -3.91
CA ARG A 147 14.49 2.52 -3.40
C ARG A 147 13.45 2.65 -2.26
N MET A 148 12.62 3.68 -2.32
CA MET A 148 11.60 3.96 -1.29
C MET A 148 10.34 3.11 -1.49
N ALA A 149 9.83 2.47 -0.42
CA ALA A 149 8.71 1.53 -0.51
C ALA A 149 7.33 2.23 -0.66
N LEU A 150 7.00 3.19 0.21
CA LEU A 150 5.70 3.86 0.21
C LEU A 150 5.44 4.67 -1.07
N PRO A 151 6.39 5.47 -1.60
CA PRO A 151 6.23 6.11 -2.91
C PRO A 151 6.06 5.09 -4.05
N ALA A 152 6.70 3.92 -3.98
CA ALA A 152 6.57 2.90 -5.03
C ALA A 152 5.16 2.31 -5.13
N LEU A 153 4.44 2.18 -4.01
CA LEU A 153 3.03 1.81 -3.98
C LEU A 153 2.16 2.88 -4.65
N VAL A 154 2.33 4.14 -4.24
CA VAL A 154 1.53 5.27 -4.75
C VAL A 154 1.76 5.50 -6.25
N TYR A 155 3.01 5.48 -6.72
CA TYR A 155 3.32 5.67 -8.13
C TYR A 155 2.93 4.49 -9.00
N CYS A 156 3.03 3.25 -8.48
CA CYS A 156 2.48 2.07 -9.17
C CYS A 156 0.98 2.22 -9.39
N PHE A 157 0.22 2.51 -8.33
CA PHE A 157 -1.23 2.67 -8.40
C PHE A 157 -1.62 3.81 -9.36
N GLY A 158 -1.04 5.00 -9.17
CA GLY A 158 -1.32 6.15 -10.02
C GLY A 158 -0.94 5.95 -11.48
N PHE A 159 0.15 5.23 -11.78
CA PHE A 159 0.59 4.97 -13.15
C PHE A 159 -0.34 3.99 -13.86
N ILE A 160 -0.77 2.93 -13.19
CA ILE A 160 -1.74 1.96 -13.73
C ILE A 160 -3.12 2.62 -13.89
N ALA A 161 -3.55 3.45 -12.93
CA ALA A 161 -4.79 4.23 -13.03
C ALA A 161 -4.75 5.24 -14.19
N ALA A 162 -3.64 5.97 -14.36
CA ALA A 162 -3.45 6.88 -15.49
C ALA A 162 -3.50 6.13 -16.83
N PHE A 163 -2.87 4.95 -16.93
CA PHE A 163 -2.98 4.11 -18.12
C PHE A 163 -4.40 3.55 -18.36
N ALA A 164 -5.17 3.24 -17.31
CA ALA A 164 -6.58 2.87 -17.44
C ALA A 164 -7.42 4.03 -18.01
N SER A 165 -7.18 5.27 -17.55
CA SER A 165 -7.87 6.47 -18.00
C SER A 165 -7.61 6.85 -19.46
N VAL A 166 -6.65 6.22 -20.15
CA VAL A 166 -6.46 6.43 -21.61
C VAL A 166 -7.68 5.95 -22.40
N GLY A 167 -8.47 5.00 -21.90
CA GLY A 167 -9.69 4.55 -22.57
C GLY A 167 -10.80 5.61 -22.68
N PHE A 168 -10.73 6.71 -21.93
CA PHE A 168 -11.63 7.85 -22.11
C PHE A 168 -11.47 8.56 -23.48
N ILE A 169 -10.55 8.12 -24.35
CA ILE A 169 -10.55 8.45 -25.80
C ILE A 169 -11.94 8.30 -26.43
N GLY A 170 -12.64 7.18 -26.17
CA GLY A 170 -13.91 6.90 -26.84
C GLY A 170 -15.04 7.86 -26.44
N ILE A 171 -15.01 8.39 -25.20
CA ILE A 171 -15.95 9.42 -24.72
C ILE A 171 -15.64 10.79 -25.35
N GLN A 172 -14.36 11.09 -25.61
CA GLN A 172 -13.97 12.36 -26.25
C GLN A 172 -14.19 12.40 -27.77
N ALA A 173 -14.20 11.24 -28.43
CA ALA A 173 -14.27 11.13 -29.89
C ALA A 173 -15.61 11.59 -30.50
N THR A 174 -16.63 11.77 -29.68
CA THR A 174 -17.97 12.23 -30.07
C THR A 174 -18.08 13.75 -30.22
N GLY A 175 -17.17 14.52 -29.63
CA GLY A 175 -17.38 15.96 -29.37
C GLY A 175 -18.39 16.25 -28.24
N HIS A 176 -19.20 15.25 -27.86
CA HIS A 176 -20.12 15.30 -26.73
C HIS A 176 -19.34 15.09 -25.41
N GLY A 177 -18.77 16.18 -24.90
CA GLY A 177 -18.38 16.24 -23.49
C GLY A 177 -19.58 15.94 -22.58
N PHE A 178 -19.32 15.51 -21.34
CA PHE A 178 -20.35 15.12 -20.36
C PHE A 178 -21.52 16.13 -20.31
N GLY A 179 -22.67 15.77 -20.88
CA GLY A 179 -23.88 16.59 -20.92
C GLY A 179 -24.17 17.37 -22.21
N ALA A 180 -23.38 17.24 -23.29
CA ALA A 180 -23.69 17.85 -24.59
C ALA A 180 -24.51 16.91 -25.48
N SER A 181 -25.81 17.19 -25.65
CA SER A 181 -26.73 16.39 -26.45
C SER A 181 -27.01 17.00 -27.84
N GLU A 182 -26.43 16.39 -28.88
CA GLU A 182 -26.85 16.61 -30.27
C GLU A 182 -27.86 15.52 -30.68
N HIS A 183 -28.86 15.85 -31.50
CA HIS A 183 -29.95 14.92 -31.83
C HIS A 183 -29.55 13.93 -32.92
N ILE A 184 -28.94 12.82 -32.51
CA ILE A 184 -28.68 11.66 -33.37
C ILE A 184 -30.02 10.89 -33.58
N PRO A 185 -30.31 10.33 -34.78
CA PRO A 185 -31.47 9.45 -34.93
C PRO A 185 -31.33 8.19 -34.05
N PRO A 186 -32.37 7.82 -33.28
CA PRO A 186 -32.24 6.93 -32.11
C PRO A 186 -31.79 5.50 -32.44
N GLU A 187 -32.06 5.04 -33.67
CA GLU A 187 -31.64 3.72 -34.16
C GLU A 187 -30.15 3.65 -34.55
N ALA A 188 -29.53 4.77 -34.95
CA ALA A 188 -28.09 4.87 -35.19
C ALA A 188 -27.33 5.18 -33.89
N GLU A 189 -27.93 5.98 -33.01
CA GLU A 189 -27.37 6.40 -31.72
C GLU A 189 -26.99 5.20 -30.84
N GLY A 190 -27.90 4.23 -30.67
CA GLY A 190 -27.65 3.04 -29.84
C GLY A 190 -26.47 2.18 -30.31
N LEU A 191 -26.31 2.00 -31.63
CA LEU A 191 -25.20 1.24 -32.20
C LEU A 191 -23.87 2.00 -32.10
N ALA A 192 -23.90 3.33 -32.29
CA ALA A 192 -22.75 4.20 -32.14
C ALA A 192 -22.23 4.24 -30.69
N LEU A 193 -23.12 4.44 -29.71
CA LEU A 193 -22.76 4.37 -28.29
C LEU A 193 -22.17 3.00 -27.93
N GLY A 194 -22.81 1.91 -28.36
CA GLY A 194 -22.31 0.55 -28.10
C GLY A 194 -20.88 0.33 -28.58
N ALA A 195 -20.56 0.79 -29.80
CA ALA A 195 -19.21 0.71 -30.37
C ALA A 195 -18.20 1.60 -29.63
N GLN A 196 -18.59 2.83 -29.26
CA GLN A 196 -17.73 3.79 -28.54
C GLN A 196 -17.42 3.34 -27.12
N VAL A 197 -18.41 2.76 -26.42
CA VAL A 197 -18.26 2.18 -25.09
C VAL A 197 -17.34 0.96 -25.14
N LEU A 198 -17.52 0.07 -26.13
CA LEU A 198 -16.65 -1.10 -26.33
C LEU A 198 -15.20 -0.69 -26.67
N LEU A 199 -15.01 0.34 -27.50
CA LEU A 199 -13.69 0.92 -27.78
C LEU A 199 -13.05 1.51 -26.52
N SER A 200 -13.82 2.23 -25.72
CA SER A 200 -13.34 2.83 -24.46
C SER A 200 -12.85 1.76 -23.49
N LEU A 201 -13.64 0.69 -23.30
CA LEU A 201 -13.23 -0.47 -22.53
C LEU A 201 -11.95 -1.12 -23.06
N PHE A 202 -11.90 -1.44 -24.35
CA PHE A 202 -10.76 -2.13 -24.93
C PHE A 202 -9.48 -1.30 -24.77
N ALA A 203 -9.57 0.01 -24.97
CA ALA A 203 -8.47 0.94 -24.72
C ALA A 203 -8.07 1.04 -23.25
N SER A 204 -9.01 1.03 -22.29
CA SER A 204 -8.69 0.98 -20.85
C SER A 204 -8.04 -0.35 -20.43
N TYR A 205 -8.55 -1.51 -20.87
CA TYR A 205 -7.94 -2.81 -20.57
C TYR A 205 -6.56 -2.97 -21.20
N ALA A 206 -6.40 -2.55 -22.47
CA ALA A 206 -5.09 -2.51 -23.12
C ALA A 206 -4.14 -1.54 -22.40
N GLY A 207 -4.63 -0.39 -21.96
CA GLY A 207 -3.91 0.57 -21.13
C GLY A 207 -3.38 -0.06 -19.84
N ILE A 208 -4.24 -0.70 -19.04
CA ILE A 208 -3.85 -1.41 -17.81
C ILE A 208 -2.80 -2.48 -18.09
N ALA A 209 -2.97 -3.29 -19.14
CA ALA A 209 -2.03 -4.34 -19.51
C ALA A 209 -0.65 -3.76 -19.89
N ILE A 210 -0.63 -2.75 -20.77
CA ILE A 210 0.59 -2.06 -21.21
C ILE A 210 1.29 -1.39 -20.02
N GLY A 211 0.56 -0.62 -19.21
CA GLY A 211 1.09 0.07 -18.03
C GLY A 211 1.69 -0.91 -17.02
N THR A 212 0.98 -2.01 -16.72
CA THR A 212 1.46 -3.07 -15.82
C THR A 212 2.76 -3.70 -16.34
N VAL A 213 2.81 -4.08 -17.63
CA VAL A 213 3.98 -4.72 -18.24
C VAL A 213 5.19 -3.76 -18.30
N LEU A 214 4.98 -2.50 -18.68
CA LEU A 214 6.04 -1.49 -18.73
C LEU A 214 6.62 -1.21 -17.34
N TYR A 215 5.75 -0.98 -16.34
CA TYR A 215 6.18 -0.65 -14.98
C TYR A 215 6.84 -1.87 -14.29
N TRP A 216 6.28 -3.08 -14.45
CA TRP A 216 6.92 -4.32 -13.99
C TRP A 216 8.31 -4.50 -14.61
N ARG A 217 8.43 -4.39 -15.94
CA ARG A 217 9.71 -4.58 -16.66
C ARG A 217 10.76 -3.57 -16.23
N ARG A 218 10.38 -2.32 -15.95
CA ARG A 218 11.31 -1.23 -15.59
C ARG A 218 11.70 -1.23 -14.12
N PHE A 219 10.72 -1.22 -13.23
CA PHE A 219 10.94 -0.97 -11.80
C PHE A 219 10.97 -2.23 -10.95
N ARG A 220 10.34 -3.33 -11.43
CA ARG A 220 10.22 -4.61 -10.71
C ARG A 220 9.77 -4.40 -9.26
N VAL A 221 8.64 -3.69 -9.06
CA VAL A 221 8.05 -3.53 -7.72
C VAL A 221 7.05 -4.68 -7.52
N PRO A 222 7.11 -5.46 -6.41
CA PRO A 222 6.34 -6.71 -6.27
C PRO A 222 4.83 -6.54 -6.47
N VAL A 223 4.29 -5.45 -5.94
CA VAL A 223 2.85 -5.12 -5.94
C VAL A 223 2.26 -4.86 -7.32
N THR A 224 3.08 -4.63 -8.35
CA THR A 224 2.60 -4.16 -9.67
C THR A 224 1.75 -5.19 -10.41
N LEU A 225 1.99 -6.49 -10.23
CA LEU A 225 1.08 -7.53 -10.74
C LEU A 225 -0.29 -7.50 -10.04
N ALA A 226 -0.30 -7.34 -8.71
CA ALA A 226 -1.54 -7.27 -7.94
C ALA A 226 -2.34 -6.01 -8.27
N MET A 227 -1.69 -4.85 -8.44
CA MET A 227 -2.34 -3.62 -8.85
C MET A 227 -2.86 -3.68 -10.29
N GLY A 228 -2.14 -4.35 -11.21
CA GLY A 228 -2.61 -4.56 -12.58
C GLY A 228 -3.88 -5.40 -12.65
N ILE A 229 -3.89 -6.56 -11.96
CA ILE A 229 -5.07 -7.43 -11.91
C ILE A 229 -6.23 -6.75 -11.15
N GLY A 230 -5.93 -6.08 -10.03
CA GLY A 230 -6.92 -5.30 -9.28
C GLY A 230 -7.54 -4.18 -10.11
N ALA A 231 -6.75 -3.47 -10.93
CA ALA A 231 -7.27 -2.45 -11.84
C ALA A 231 -8.19 -3.03 -12.92
N VAL A 232 -7.89 -4.21 -13.48
CA VAL A 232 -8.82 -4.91 -14.39
C VAL A 232 -10.14 -5.21 -13.68
N VAL A 233 -10.09 -5.80 -12.48
CA VAL A 233 -11.28 -6.16 -11.69
C VAL A 233 -12.13 -4.94 -11.34
N SER A 234 -11.51 -3.86 -10.84
CA SER A 234 -12.21 -2.61 -10.50
C SER A 234 -12.81 -1.92 -11.73
N LEU A 235 -12.12 -1.96 -12.88
CA LEU A 235 -12.66 -1.43 -14.15
C LEU A 235 -13.87 -2.23 -14.62
N THR A 236 -13.82 -3.57 -14.53
CA THR A 236 -14.98 -4.42 -14.87
C THR A 236 -16.16 -4.18 -13.93
N TRP A 237 -15.91 -4.00 -12.62
CA TRP A 237 -16.97 -3.65 -11.65
C TRP A 237 -17.58 -2.27 -11.93
N LEU A 238 -16.76 -1.25 -12.19
CA LEU A 238 -17.23 0.08 -12.61
C LEU A 238 -18.13 -0.03 -13.86
N PHE A 239 -17.74 -0.87 -14.82
CA PHE A 239 -18.52 -1.08 -16.04
C PHE A 239 -19.86 -1.80 -15.81
N VAL A 240 -19.88 -2.84 -14.96
CA VAL A 240 -21.12 -3.54 -14.59
C VAL A 240 -22.11 -2.59 -13.92
N VAL A 241 -21.64 -1.71 -13.02
CA VAL A 241 -22.48 -0.69 -12.36
C VAL A 241 -23.02 0.34 -13.36
N ILE A 242 -22.30 0.64 -14.44
CA ILE A 242 -22.77 1.54 -15.51
C ILE A 242 -23.80 0.87 -16.44
N LEU A 243 -23.70 -0.46 -16.65
CA LEU A 243 -24.62 -1.22 -17.51
C LEU A 243 -25.90 -1.73 -16.82
N GLY A 244 -25.91 -1.76 -15.49
CA GLY A 244 -27.08 -2.06 -14.68
C GLY A 244 -27.08 -3.42 -13.98
N ASP A 245 -27.99 -3.54 -13.01
CA ASP A 245 -27.89 -4.50 -11.91
C ASP A 245 -27.95 -5.98 -12.30
N ASN A 246 -28.49 -6.28 -13.48
CA ASN A 246 -28.67 -7.64 -14.01
C ASN A 246 -27.37 -8.46 -14.11
N LEU A 247 -26.19 -7.83 -14.10
CA LEU A 247 -24.89 -8.51 -14.12
C LEU A 247 -24.23 -8.65 -12.74
N ILE A 248 -24.77 -8.05 -11.66
CA ILE A 248 -24.11 -8.00 -10.34
C ILE A 248 -23.93 -9.39 -9.74
N ASP A 249 -24.94 -10.27 -9.79
CA ASP A 249 -24.84 -11.64 -9.25
C ASP A 249 -23.79 -12.48 -10.00
N ALA A 250 -23.78 -12.38 -11.34
CA ALA A 250 -22.79 -13.04 -12.18
C ALA A 250 -21.37 -12.51 -11.90
N MET A 251 -21.23 -11.18 -11.79
CA MET A 251 -19.96 -10.54 -11.48
C MET A 251 -19.45 -10.89 -10.07
N ARG A 252 -20.36 -11.06 -9.09
CA ARG A 252 -20.04 -11.55 -7.74
C ARG A 252 -19.45 -12.96 -7.79
N ALA A 253 -20.08 -13.87 -8.52
CA ALA A 253 -19.59 -15.24 -8.71
C ALA A 253 -18.23 -15.27 -9.46
N VAL A 254 -18.10 -14.52 -10.56
CA VAL A 254 -16.84 -14.41 -11.32
C VAL A 254 -15.71 -13.83 -10.46
N THR A 255 -15.99 -12.84 -9.62
CA THR A 255 -14.98 -12.24 -8.71
C THR A 255 -14.48 -13.26 -7.69
N ILE A 256 -15.36 -14.09 -7.11
CA ILE A 256 -14.95 -15.17 -6.19
C ILE A 256 -14.08 -16.21 -6.91
N VAL A 257 -14.50 -16.68 -8.10
CA VAL A 257 -13.76 -17.69 -8.88
C VAL A 257 -12.40 -17.16 -9.33
N ALA A 258 -12.33 -15.91 -9.79
CA ALA A 258 -11.08 -15.24 -10.15
C ALA A 258 -10.18 -15.05 -8.92
N GLY A 259 -10.73 -14.63 -7.78
CA GLY A 259 -10.00 -14.50 -6.52
C GLY A 259 -9.38 -15.83 -6.07
N LEU A 260 -10.14 -16.94 -6.14
CA LEU A 260 -9.63 -18.28 -5.85
C LEU A 260 -8.57 -18.75 -6.87
N ALA A 261 -8.72 -18.43 -8.15
CA ALA A 261 -7.70 -18.73 -9.17
C ALA A 261 -6.38 -17.96 -8.92
N ILE A 262 -6.48 -16.68 -8.52
CA ILE A 262 -5.31 -15.86 -8.13
C ILE A 262 -4.69 -16.40 -6.84
N PHE A 263 -5.50 -16.85 -5.86
CA PHE A 263 -5.02 -17.49 -4.63
C PHE A 263 -4.20 -18.76 -4.92
N VAL A 264 -4.72 -19.65 -5.76
CA VAL A 264 -4.02 -20.86 -6.21
C VAL A 264 -2.78 -20.52 -7.06
N TRP A 265 -2.76 -19.37 -7.75
CA TRP A 265 -1.56 -18.87 -8.42
C TRP A 265 -0.52 -18.32 -7.43
N ALA A 266 -0.93 -17.56 -6.41
CA ALA A 266 -0.06 -17.03 -5.35
C ALA A 266 0.62 -18.15 -4.54
N LEU A 267 -0.12 -19.21 -4.22
CA LEU A 267 0.43 -20.44 -3.61
C LEU A 267 1.54 -21.08 -4.47
N ARG A 268 1.43 -21.05 -5.81
CA ARG A 268 2.48 -21.53 -6.71
C ARG A 268 3.73 -20.63 -6.71
N TRP A 269 3.65 -19.38 -6.27
CA TRP A 269 4.81 -18.53 -6.05
C TRP A 269 5.48 -18.82 -4.69
N ASP A 270 4.69 -18.96 -3.61
CA ASP A 270 5.21 -19.31 -2.27
C ASP A 270 5.94 -20.66 -2.25
N VAL A 271 5.36 -21.71 -2.86
CA VAL A 271 5.99 -23.04 -2.95
C VAL A 271 7.28 -23.03 -3.80
N ARG A 272 7.51 -21.98 -4.62
CA ARG A 272 8.74 -21.79 -5.42
C ARG A 272 9.83 -20.98 -4.69
N ASP A 273 9.58 -20.55 -3.46
CA ASP A 273 10.61 -19.98 -2.56
C ASP A 273 10.35 -20.38 -1.09
N PRO A 274 10.57 -21.66 -0.71
CA PRO A 274 10.34 -22.13 0.65
C PRO A 274 11.20 -21.43 1.72
N LYS A 275 12.29 -20.77 1.31
CA LYS A 275 13.17 -20.01 2.21
C LYS A 275 12.72 -18.55 2.41
N ARG A 276 11.72 -18.08 1.65
CA ARG A 276 11.17 -16.71 1.70
C ARG A 276 12.21 -15.59 1.51
N THR A 277 13.39 -15.88 0.94
CA THR A 277 14.50 -14.90 0.82
C THR A 277 14.51 -14.13 -0.50
N THR A 278 13.64 -14.46 -1.46
CA THR A 278 13.63 -13.80 -2.77
C THR A 278 12.41 -12.91 -2.95
N PHE A 279 12.54 -11.97 -3.89
CA PHE A 279 11.49 -11.14 -4.49
C PHE A 279 10.17 -11.88 -4.83
N ARG A 280 10.19 -13.20 -4.98
CA ARG A 280 8.98 -14.01 -5.22
C ARG A 280 8.04 -14.06 -4.01
N SER A 281 8.58 -14.04 -2.78
CA SER A 281 7.79 -14.00 -1.54
C SER A 281 6.98 -12.71 -1.45
N ASP A 282 7.58 -11.57 -1.82
CA ASP A 282 6.90 -10.27 -1.85
C ASP A 282 5.74 -10.28 -2.87
N VAL A 283 5.98 -10.81 -4.07
CA VAL A 283 4.95 -10.89 -5.13
C VAL A 283 3.80 -11.80 -4.68
N ALA A 284 4.12 -12.94 -4.08
CA ALA A 284 3.13 -13.85 -3.52
C ALA A 284 2.31 -13.18 -2.40
N PHE A 285 2.93 -12.40 -1.51
CA PHE A 285 2.22 -11.63 -0.47
C PHE A 285 1.18 -10.67 -1.08
N TRP A 286 1.55 -9.87 -2.09
CA TRP A 286 0.60 -8.94 -2.73
C TRP A 286 -0.50 -9.66 -3.52
N LEU A 287 -0.20 -10.80 -4.15
CA LEU A 287 -1.22 -11.62 -4.82
C LEU A 287 -2.18 -12.30 -3.83
N HIS A 288 -1.69 -12.77 -2.67
CA HIS A 288 -2.54 -13.26 -1.59
C HIS A 288 -3.42 -12.16 -1.00
N LEU A 289 -2.91 -10.93 -0.85
CA LEU A 289 -3.70 -9.78 -0.36
C LEU A 289 -4.81 -9.40 -1.35
N LEU A 290 -4.51 -9.34 -2.66
CA LEU A 290 -5.53 -9.13 -3.69
C LEU A 290 -6.59 -10.23 -3.68
N ALA A 291 -6.16 -11.49 -3.69
CA ALA A 291 -7.04 -12.65 -3.68
C ALA A 291 -7.92 -12.68 -2.43
N ALA A 292 -7.38 -12.28 -1.26
CA ALA A 292 -8.16 -12.13 -0.03
C ALA A 292 -9.32 -11.16 -0.25
N CYS A 293 -9.06 -9.93 -0.68
CA CYS A 293 -10.10 -8.92 -0.91
C CYS A 293 -11.13 -9.33 -1.98
N MET A 294 -10.69 -10.04 -3.04
CA MET A 294 -11.58 -10.56 -4.08
C MET A 294 -12.47 -11.73 -3.62
N VAL A 295 -12.08 -12.46 -2.58
CA VAL A 295 -12.88 -13.57 -2.03
C VAL A 295 -13.72 -13.12 -0.84
N THR A 296 -13.18 -12.30 0.07
CA THR A 296 -13.87 -11.86 1.28
C THR A 296 -15.08 -10.97 0.97
N HIS A 297 -14.87 -9.85 0.28
CA HIS A 297 -15.90 -8.85 0.03
C HIS A 297 -17.20 -9.42 -0.58
N PRO A 298 -17.17 -10.16 -1.72
CA PRO A 298 -18.39 -10.71 -2.30
C PRO A 298 -19.05 -11.82 -1.46
N ILE A 299 -18.31 -12.55 -0.63
CA ILE A 299 -18.90 -13.58 0.24
C ILE A 299 -19.55 -12.93 1.46
N PHE A 300 -18.91 -11.96 2.11
CA PHE A 300 -19.53 -11.23 3.23
C PHE A 300 -20.73 -10.40 2.77
N TRP A 301 -20.70 -9.80 1.57
CA TRP A 301 -21.88 -9.14 0.96
C TRP A 301 -23.06 -10.12 0.82
N ALA A 302 -22.81 -11.38 0.44
CA ALA A 302 -23.85 -12.39 0.27
C ALA A 302 -24.29 -13.08 1.58
N LEU A 303 -23.70 -12.73 2.73
CA LEU A 303 -24.01 -13.31 4.05
C LEU A 303 -24.49 -12.27 5.07
N MET A 304 -24.51 -10.99 4.73
CA MET A 304 -24.75 -9.90 5.69
C MET A 304 -25.78 -8.91 5.17
N PRO A 305 -26.76 -8.50 6.00
CA PRO A 305 -26.84 -8.75 7.45
C PRO A 305 -27.40 -10.12 7.88
N GLU A 306 -28.15 -10.82 7.03
CA GLU A 306 -29.11 -11.88 7.41
C GLU A 306 -28.48 -13.14 7.99
N HIS A 307 -27.22 -13.44 7.63
CA HIS A 307 -26.53 -14.68 7.99
C HIS A 307 -25.24 -14.41 8.78
N SER A 308 -25.30 -13.44 9.68
CA SER A 308 -24.15 -12.99 10.50
C SER A 308 -23.45 -14.13 11.27
N ALA A 309 -24.17 -15.17 11.70
CA ALA A 309 -23.54 -16.38 12.28
C ALA A 309 -22.71 -17.19 11.26
N ALA A 310 -23.15 -17.29 10.00
CA ALA A 310 -22.41 -17.93 8.92
C ALA A 310 -21.20 -17.07 8.49
N ALA A 311 -21.33 -15.74 8.52
CA ALA A 311 -20.22 -14.82 8.31
C ALA A 311 -19.09 -15.02 9.36
N ILE A 312 -19.45 -15.20 10.64
CA ILE A 312 -18.49 -15.53 11.70
C ILE A 312 -17.86 -16.92 11.47
N ALA A 313 -18.66 -17.93 11.10
CA ALA A 313 -18.12 -19.27 10.77
C ALA A 313 -17.15 -19.23 9.57
N PHE A 314 -17.44 -18.42 8.56
CA PHE A 314 -16.55 -18.20 7.41
C PHE A 314 -15.25 -17.46 7.80
N PHE A 315 -15.32 -16.49 8.72
CA PHE A 315 -14.12 -15.86 9.29
C PHE A 315 -13.22 -16.87 10.02
N VAL A 316 -13.80 -17.79 10.80
CA VAL A 316 -13.06 -18.88 11.47
C VAL A 316 -12.40 -19.82 10.45
N LEU A 317 -13.11 -20.17 9.37
CA LEU A 317 -12.55 -20.97 8.27
C LEU A 317 -11.39 -20.25 7.56
N LEU A 318 -11.52 -18.96 7.23
CA LEU A 318 -10.43 -18.16 6.68
C LEU A 318 -9.24 -18.04 7.63
N THR A 319 -9.49 -17.98 8.94
CA THR A 319 -8.45 -17.97 9.97
C THR A 319 -7.70 -19.29 10.01
N GLY A 320 -8.39 -20.44 9.95
CA GLY A 320 -7.77 -21.75 9.82
C GLY A 320 -6.88 -21.89 8.57
N ILE A 321 -7.35 -21.37 7.43
CA ILE A 321 -6.57 -21.33 6.18
C ILE A 321 -5.35 -20.40 6.31
N SER A 322 -5.52 -19.23 6.93
CA SER A 322 -4.43 -18.26 7.21
C SER A 322 -3.32 -18.86 8.07
N LEU A 323 -3.68 -19.64 9.09
CA LEU A 323 -2.73 -20.38 9.95
C LEU A 323 -2.04 -21.52 9.21
N ALA A 324 -2.77 -22.29 8.39
CA ALA A 324 -2.22 -23.43 7.66
C ALA A 324 -1.17 -23.01 6.61
N ILE A 325 -1.38 -21.87 5.94
CA ILE A 325 -0.48 -21.32 4.91
C ILE A 325 0.60 -20.40 5.53
N ASP A 326 0.44 -20.01 6.80
CA ASP A 326 1.27 -19.04 7.50
C ASP A 326 1.31 -17.66 6.78
N ARG A 327 0.12 -17.14 6.47
CA ARG A 327 -0.08 -15.87 5.76
C ARG A 327 -1.25 -15.07 6.35
N ARG A 328 -0.94 -14.08 7.21
CA ARG A 328 -1.88 -13.23 7.97
C ARG A 328 -2.87 -12.41 7.12
N ALA A 329 -2.56 -12.15 5.86
CA ALA A 329 -3.32 -11.25 4.98
C ALA A 329 -4.81 -11.61 4.81
N LEU A 330 -5.16 -12.90 4.80
CA LEU A 330 -6.55 -13.37 4.73
C LEU A 330 -7.41 -12.85 5.90
N MET A 331 -6.91 -13.01 7.13
CA MET A 331 -7.60 -12.60 8.35
C MET A 331 -7.71 -11.07 8.44
N MET A 332 -6.67 -10.34 8.02
CA MET A 332 -6.69 -8.87 8.00
C MET A 332 -7.73 -8.32 7.01
N SER A 333 -7.93 -8.99 5.87
CA SER A 333 -8.94 -8.62 4.87
C SER A 333 -10.38 -8.82 5.37
N SER A 334 -10.62 -9.85 6.19
CA SER A 334 -11.95 -10.19 6.71
C SER A 334 -12.32 -9.49 8.04
N LEU A 335 -11.38 -8.79 8.69
CA LEU A 335 -11.56 -8.27 10.05
C LEU A 335 -12.74 -7.29 10.21
N LEU A 336 -12.89 -6.32 9.31
CA LEU A 336 -14.00 -5.35 9.41
C LEU A 336 -15.37 -6.05 9.32
N TYR A 337 -15.49 -7.06 8.45
CA TYR A 337 -16.72 -7.82 8.28
C TYR A 337 -17.08 -8.67 9.50
N VAL A 338 -16.11 -9.30 10.18
CA VAL A 338 -16.43 -10.07 11.40
C VAL A 338 -16.82 -9.14 12.57
N ILE A 339 -16.25 -7.94 12.66
CA ILE A 339 -16.71 -6.92 13.62
C ILE A 339 -18.17 -6.55 13.33
N THR A 340 -18.51 -6.21 12.09
CA THR A 340 -19.89 -5.89 11.71
C THR A 340 -20.84 -7.08 11.87
N ALA A 341 -20.41 -8.32 11.60
CA ALA A 341 -21.23 -9.52 11.80
C ALA A 341 -21.49 -9.78 13.29
N MET A 342 -20.51 -9.55 14.16
CA MET A 342 -20.71 -9.63 15.60
C MET A 342 -21.59 -8.49 16.14
N LEU A 343 -21.48 -7.28 15.60
CA LEU A 343 -22.41 -6.18 15.92
C LEU A 343 -23.85 -6.55 15.52
N ASN A 344 -24.06 -7.04 14.29
CA ASN A 344 -25.38 -7.50 13.83
C ASN A 344 -25.95 -8.67 14.67
N LEU A 345 -25.09 -9.47 15.31
CA LEU A 345 -25.52 -10.59 16.17
C LEU A 345 -25.84 -10.17 17.61
N LEU A 346 -25.21 -9.10 18.12
CA LEU A 346 -25.33 -8.64 19.52
C LEU A 346 -26.18 -7.37 19.69
N VAL A 347 -26.32 -6.54 18.66
CA VAL A 347 -27.09 -5.28 18.69
C VAL A 347 -28.51 -5.52 18.17
N THR A 348 -29.27 -6.31 18.94
CA THR A 348 -30.69 -6.60 18.69
C THR A 348 -31.64 -5.67 19.45
N SER A 349 -31.10 -4.86 20.35
CA SER A 349 -31.76 -3.94 21.29
C SER A 349 -30.81 -2.77 21.59
N GLU A 350 -31.30 -1.73 22.30
CA GLU A 350 -30.53 -0.49 22.60
C GLU A 350 -29.42 -0.67 23.67
N ASP A 351 -28.79 -1.85 23.71
CA ASP A 351 -27.76 -2.22 24.67
C ASP A 351 -26.45 -1.47 24.41
N THR A 352 -26.28 -0.36 25.12
CA THR A 352 -25.09 0.53 25.10
C THR A 352 -23.76 -0.23 25.27
N HIS A 353 -23.78 -1.42 25.90
CA HIS A 353 -22.61 -2.24 26.14
C HIS A 353 -22.21 -3.17 24.98
N ALA A 354 -23.08 -3.43 23.99
CA ALA A 354 -22.83 -4.42 22.94
C ALA A 354 -21.56 -4.10 22.12
N LEU A 355 -21.33 -2.82 21.78
CA LEU A 355 -20.12 -2.38 21.07
C LEU A 355 -18.85 -2.65 21.90
N ALA A 356 -18.89 -2.45 23.22
CA ALA A 356 -17.76 -2.73 24.10
C ALA A 356 -17.48 -4.24 24.20
N VAL A 357 -18.53 -5.08 24.25
CA VAL A 357 -18.41 -6.55 24.22
C VAL A 357 -17.77 -7.01 22.92
N VAL A 358 -18.24 -6.53 21.75
CA VAL A 358 -17.63 -6.89 20.45
C VAL A 358 -16.18 -6.43 20.37
N ALA A 359 -15.85 -5.21 20.82
CA ALA A 359 -14.49 -4.70 20.83
C ALA A 359 -13.55 -5.54 21.72
N VAL A 360 -14.00 -5.94 22.91
CA VAL A 360 -13.22 -6.79 23.84
C VAL A 360 -13.06 -8.22 23.28
N VAL A 361 -14.11 -8.82 22.72
CA VAL A 361 -14.04 -10.20 22.21
C VAL A 361 -13.19 -10.27 20.93
N VAL A 362 -13.41 -9.39 19.94
CA VAL A 362 -12.61 -9.40 18.70
C VAL A 362 -11.18 -8.94 18.98
N GLY A 363 -10.98 -7.87 19.75
CA GLY A 363 -9.65 -7.38 20.12
C GLY A 363 -8.86 -8.40 20.94
N GLY A 364 -9.50 -9.01 21.94
CA GLY A 364 -8.91 -10.08 22.75
C GLY A 364 -8.54 -11.31 21.93
N ALA A 365 -9.44 -11.77 21.04
CA ALA A 365 -9.16 -12.89 20.14
C ALA A 365 -7.97 -12.61 19.20
N LEU A 366 -7.89 -11.42 18.62
CA LEU A 366 -6.75 -11.00 17.79
C LEU A 366 -5.43 -10.94 18.58
N LEU A 367 -5.44 -10.38 19.79
CA LEU A 367 -4.25 -10.29 20.63
C LEU A 367 -3.76 -11.68 21.06
N LEU A 368 -4.67 -12.56 21.47
CA LEU A 368 -4.35 -13.96 21.79
C LEU A 368 -3.81 -14.71 20.58
N LEU A 369 -4.43 -14.57 19.40
CA LEU A 369 -3.98 -15.23 18.18
C LEU A 369 -2.63 -14.70 17.66
N SER A 370 -2.35 -13.41 17.88
CA SER A 370 -1.05 -12.80 17.60
C SER A 370 0.05 -13.37 18.50
N ALA A 371 -0.20 -13.41 19.82
CA ALA A 371 0.74 -13.96 20.81
C ALA A 371 0.94 -15.48 20.66
N LEU A 372 -0.12 -16.22 20.30
CA LEU A 372 -0.14 -17.67 20.19
C LEU A 372 -0.11 -18.17 18.73
N TRP A 373 0.43 -17.38 17.80
CA TRP A 373 0.47 -17.71 16.36
C TRP A 373 1.13 -19.07 16.10
N HIS A 374 2.36 -19.27 16.57
CA HIS A 374 3.11 -20.51 16.38
C HIS A 374 2.43 -21.75 17.01
N PRO A 375 1.97 -21.72 18.29
CA PRO A 375 1.14 -22.79 18.86
C PRO A 375 -0.15 -23.09 18.08
N SER A 376 -0.86 -22.05 17.64
CA SER A 376 -2.14 -22.21 16.94
C SER A 376 -1.95 -22.81 15.54
N ARG A 377 -0.92 -22.36 14.81
CA ARG A 377 -0.48 -22.99 13.56
C ARG A 377 -0.11 -24.46 13.77
N ALA A 378 0.64 -24.78 14.83
CA ALA A 378 0.99 -26.16 15.15
C ALA A 378 -0.24 -27.04 15.49
N ALA A 379 -1.30 -26.47 16.08
CA ALA A 379 -2.56 -27.17 16.30
C ALA A 379 -3.31 -27.43 14.97
N VAL A 380 -3.45 -26.41 14.11
CA VAL A 380 -4.09 -26.55 12.78
C VAL A 380 -3.34 -27.56 11.90
N LEU A 381 -2.01 -27.51 11.87
CA LEU A 381 -1.20 -28.43 11.05
C LEU A 381 -1.31 -29.90 11.47
N LYS A 382 -1.73 -30.22 12.70
CA LYS A 382 -2.03 -31.61 13.12
C LYS A 382 -3.22 -32.20 12.36
N LEU A 383 -4.21 -31.38 12.02
CA LEU A 383 -5.41 -31.78 11.26
C LEU A 383 -5.11 -31.97 9.76
N VAL A 384 -4.06 -31.33 9.23
CA VAL A 384 -3.66 -31.41 7.82
C VAL A 384 -2.96 -32.75 7.52
N PRO A 385 -3.37 -33.52 6.49
CA PRO A 385 -2.72 -34.79 6.11
C PRO A 385 -1.23 -34.65 5.77
N ALA A 386 -0.43 -35.66 6.13
CA ALA A 386 1.03 -35.62 6.04
C ALA A 386 1.59 -35.26 4.65
N GLY A 387 0.97 -35.75 3.58
CA GLY A 387 1.39 -35.45 2.19
C GLY A 387 1.23 -33.98 1.78
N TRP A 388 0.35 -33.22 2.46
CA TRP A 388 0.24 -31.76 2.30
C TRP A 388 1.18 -31.03 3.26
N ARG A 389 1.35 -31.55 4.49
CA ARG A 389 2.27 -31.00 5.50
C ARG A 389 3.73 -30.92 5.01
N ALA A 390 4.15 -31.82 4.12
CA ALA A 390 5.47 -31.81 3.46
C ALA A 390 5.60 -30.84 2.26
N ARG A 391 4.55 -30.09 1.91
CA ARG A 391 4.55 -29.10 0.80
C ARG A 391 4.28 -27.66 1.26
N LEU A 392 3.92 -27.47 2.52
CA LEU A 392 3.79 -26.15 3.14
C LEU A 392 5.17 -25.66 3.61
N PRO A 393 5.46 -24.35 3.58
CA PRO A 393 6.66 -23.81 4.20
C PRO A 393 6.63 -24.15 5.71
N HIS A 394 7.77 -24.56 6.26
CA HIS A 394 7.92 -24.99 7.65
C HIS A 394 8.13 -23.81 8.60
#